data_AF-A0A1S1P4Y1-F1
#
_entry.id   AF-A0A1S1P4Y1-F1
#
_cell.length_a   1.000
_cell.length_b   1.000
_cell.length_c   1.000
_cell.angle_alpha   90.00
_cell.angle_beta   90.00
_cell.angle_gamma   90.00
#
_symmetry.space_group_name_H-M   'P 1'
#
loop_
_entity.id
_entity.type
_entity.pdbx_description
1 polymer ?
#
loop_
_entity_poly.entity_id
_entity_poly.type
_entity_poly.pdbx_seq_one_letter_code
_entity_poly.pdbx_strand_id
1 'polypeptide(L)'
;MARLPALIDLIASFRGGERKNLELQARFLREAGLLSHGKRGSGAPPVTAEDAAILLLAHLATTSATSAPDIVQRYSKLSNCLYEDPEYERYWPKYSRANLMFWPIYSARTSLDALKTMIIAADRCWNFCRDTPDPREEGEKTGLAALKALGDRREAFRARRAVVTLDKVYHSLSIVIDDVYEHKWSHKPYYSADHDRDDIFAASTFSHRWAEFNRYDEDEDDPPLFATAGVSGLSLYKINQLIQTP
;
A
#
# COMPACT_ATOMS: atom_id res chain seq x y z
N MET A 1 16.32 15.61 -4.92
CA MET A 1 15.92 14.21 -4.69
C MET A 1 16.27 13.86 -3.27
N ALA A 2 15.32 13.24 -2.55
CA ALA A 2 15.53 12.89 -1.15
C ALA A 2 16.66 11.88 -0.94
N ARG A 3 17.31 12.00 0.22
CA ARG A 3 18.38 11.13 0.68
C ARG A 3 17.89 10.28 1.85
N LEU A 4 18.58 9.15 2.09
CA LEU A 4 18.21 8.19 3.14
C LEU A 4 18.03 8.81 4.54
N PRO A 5 18.84 9.79 4.99
CA PRO A 5 18.60 10.45 6.27
C PRO A 5 17.22 11.11 6.37
N ALA A 6 16.74 11.77 5.30
CA ALA A 6 15.43 12.41 5.29
C ALA A 6 14.29 11.38 5.36
N LEU A 7 14.47 10.21 4.72
CA LEU A 7 13.51 9.11 4.84
C LEU A 7 13.47 8.56 6.27
N ILE A 8 14.64 8.39 6.92
CA ILE A 8 14.75 7.94 8.31
C ILE A 8 14.04 8.91 9.25
N ASP A 9 14.29 10.22 9.11
CA ASP A 9 13.66 11.25 9.92
C ASP A 9 12.13 11.23 9.76
N LEU A 10 11.66 11.05 8.52
CA LEU A 10 10.25 10.96 8.21
C LEU A 10 9.61 9.71 8.84
N ILE A 11 10.22 8.52 8.71
CA ILE A 11 9.70 7.27 9.30
C ILE A 11 9.69 7.36 10.83
N ALA A 12 10.75 7.91 11.45
CA ALA A 12 10.82 8.11 12.89
C ALA A 12 9.66 8.98 13.41
N SER A 13 9.24 10.00 12.63
CA SER A 13 8.15 10.91 13.00
C SER A 13 6.77 10.24 13.09
N PHE A 14 6.57 9.09 12.42
CA PHE A 14 5.24 8.47 12.34
C PHE A 14 4.89 7.56 13.50
N ARG A 15 5.89 6.89 14.10
CA ARG A 15 5.65 5.77 15.01
C ARG A 15 6.32 5.91 16.37
N GLY A 16 6.97 7.04 16.64
CA GLY A 16 7.77 7.23 17.84
C GLY A 16 8.98 6.29 17.91
N GLY A 17 9.43 5.76 16.77
CA GLY A 17 10.60 4.91 16.69
C GLY A 17 11.88 5.69 16.96
N GLU A 18 12.84 5.07 17.63
CA GLU A 18 14.14 5.71 17.86
C GLU A 18 14.86 5.87 16.51
N ARG A 19 15.08 7.12 16.10
CA ARG A 19 15.82 7.48 14.88
C ARG A 19 17.14 6.71 14.74
N LYS A 20 17.86 6.55 15.86
CA LYS A 20 19.12 5.80 15.94
C LYS A 20 18.95 4.34 15.53
N ASN A 21 17.84 3.70 15.91
CA ASN A 21 17.56 2.33 15.52
C ASN A 21 17.30 2.22 14.02
N LEU A 22 16.55 3.15 13.44
CA LEU A 22 16.31 3.22 11.99
C LEU A 22 17.62 3.45 11.20
N GLU A 23 18.54 4.26 11.72
CA GLU A 23 19.88 4.42 11.12
C GLU A 23 20.68 3.12 11.13
N LEU A 24 20.63 2.36 12.23
CA LEU A 24 21.28 1.06 12.33
C LEU A 24 20.63 0.04 11.39
N GLN A 25 19.30 -0.02 11.34
CA GLN A 25 18.56 -0.86 10.38
C GLN A 25 18.97 -0.52 8.94
N ALA A 26 18.92 0.74 8.56
CA ALA A 26 19.32 1.21 7.24
C ALA A 26 20.77 0.86 6.90
N ARG A 27 21.67 0.90 7.89
CA ARG A 27 23.06 0.45 7.72
C ARG A 27 23.14 -1.05 7.43
N PHE A 28 22.53 -1.89 8.25
CA PHE A 28 22.57 -3.35 8.06
C PHE A 28 21.89 -3.78 6.75
N LEU A 29 20.76 -3.16 6.40
CA LEU A 29 20.07 -3.41 5.13
C LEU A 29 20.94 -3.03 3.92
N ARG A 30 21.66 -1.90 4.01
CA ARG A 30 22.64 -1.55 2.99
C ARG A 30 23.79 -2.56 2.96
N GLU A 31 24.38 -2.93 4.09
CA GLU A 31 25.46 -3.94 4.11
C GLU A 31 25.03 -5.29 3.52
N ALA A 32 23.75 -5.65 3.65
CA ALA A 32 23.14 -6.84 3.06
C ALA A 32 22.74 -6.70 1.57
N GLY A 33 22.99 -5.56 0.93
CA GLY A 33 22.64 -5.34 -0.48
C GLY A 33 21.15 -5.09 -0.73
N LEU A 34 20.36 -4.84 0.31
CA LEU A 34 18.91 -4.62 0.22
C LEU A 34 18.55 -3.14 0.03
N LEU A 35 19.46 -2.22 0.31
CA LEU A 35 19.26 -0.80 0.02
C LEU A 35 20.32 -0.31 -0.98
N SER A 36 19.95 0.72 -1.74
CA SER A 36 20.83 1.39 -2.68
C SER A 36 22.17 1.77 -2.05
N HIS A 37 23.25 1.33 -2.70
CA HIS A 37 24.62 1.64 -2.33
C HIS A 37 25.11 2.91 -3.05
N GLY A 38 25.95 3.69 -2.36
CA GLY A 38 26.67 4.80 -2.98
C GLY A 38 27.53 5.58 -1.99
N LYS A 39 28.11 6.70 -2.44
CA LYS A 39 28.97 7.55 -1.60
C LYS A 39 28.18 8.12 -0.42
N ARG A 40 28.85 8.57 0.64
CA ARG A 40 28.21 9.33 1.72
C ARG A 40 28.18 10.83 1.38
N GLY A 41 27.30 11.59 2.02
CA GLY A 41 27.23 13.04 1.86
C GLY A 41 26.61 13.49 0.53
N SER A 42 27.21 14.49 -0.11
CA SER A 42 26.70 15.10 -1.35
C SER A 42 26.53 14.10 -2.51
N GLY A 43 27.33 13.02 -2.51
CA GLY A 43 27.28 11.95 -3.52
C GLY A 43 26.40 10.75 -3.15
N ALA A 44 25.58 10.83 -2.09
CA ALA A 44 24.66 9.75 -1.76
C ALA A 44 23.66 9.48 -2.89
N PRO A 45 23.23 8.22 -3.11
CA PRO A 45 22.20 7.93 -4.09
C PRO A 45 20.87 8.54 -3.64
N PRO A 46 19.99 8.93 -4.59
CA PRO A 46 18.62 9.29 -4.25
C PRO A 46 17.88 8.06 -3.71
N VAL A 47 16.93 8.28 -2.81
CA VAL A 47 16.08 7.22 -2.27
C VAL A 47 15.05 6.80 -3.32
N THR A 48 14.93 5.50 -3.55
CA THR A 48 13.89 4.93 -4.43
C THR A 48 12.65 4.52 -3.61
N ALA A 49 11.54 4.26 -4.31
CA ALA A 49 10.35 3.69 -3.67
C ALA A 49 10.60 2.30 -3.08
N GLU A 50 11.52 1.54 -3.68
CA GLU A 50 11.95 0.24 -3.18
C GLU A 50 12.75 0.38 -1.87
N ASP A 51 13.70 1.33 -1.81
CA ASP A 51 14.44 1.63 -0.58
C ASP A 51 13.49 2.01 0.56
N ALA A 52 12.47 2.82 0.26
CA ALA A 52 11.46 3.23 1.21
C ALA A 52 10.58 2.07 1.69
N ALA A 53 10.14 1.20 0.78
CA ALA A 53 9.37 0.01 1.11
C ALA A 53 10.18 -0.95 1.99
N ILE A 54 11.44 -1.18 1.67
CA ILE A 54 12.35 -2.07 2.43
C ILE A 54 12.58 -1.55 3.85
N LEU A 55 12.91 -0.26 3.99
CA LEU A 55 13.15 0.33 5.31
C LEU A 55 11.87 0.35 6.16
N LEU A 56 10.72 0.66 5.54
CA LEU A 56 9.43 0.63 6.21
C LEU A 56 9.05 -0.78 6.65
N LEU A 57 9.27 -1.79 5.80
CA LEU A 57 9.02 -3.19 6.15
C LEU A 57 9.90 -3.63 7.33
N ALA A 58 11.18 -3.29 7.32
CA ALA A 58 12.08 -3.55 8.46
C ALA A 58 11.56 -2.92 9.76
N HIS A 59 11.12 -1.66 9.68
CA HIS A 59 10.60 -0.92 10.83
C HIS A 59 9.30 -1.53 11.40
N LEU A 60 8.43 -2.06 10.55
CA LEU A 60 7.22 -2.76 10.96
C LEU A 60 7.55 -4.15 11.54
N ALA A 61 8.52 -4.84 10.95
CA ALA A 61 8.80 -6.23 11.24
C ALA A 61 9.70 -6.45 12.46
N THR A 62 10.59 -5.52 12.79
CA THR A 62 11.53 -5.73 13.90
C THR A 62 11.96 -4.44 14.59
N THR A 63 12.22 -4.55 15.88
CA THR A 63 12.92 -3.52 16.66
C THR A 63 14.44 -3.77 16.68
N SER A 64 14.91 -4.96 16.31
CA SER A 64 16.32 -5.31 16.29
C SER A 64 16.96 -4.96 14.94
N ALA A 65 17.91 -4.03 14.96
CA ALA A 65 18.63 -3.61 13.76
C ALA A 65 19.44 -4.72 13.10
N THR A 66 20.05 -5.62 13.89
CA THR A 66 20.88 -6.72 13.37
C THR A 66 20.05 -7.78 12.66
N SER A 67 18.82 -8.02 13.12
CA SER A 67 17.89 -8.97 12.49
C SER A 67 17.18 -8.42 11.25
N ALA A 68 17.31 -7.11 10.98
CA ALA A 68 16.54 -6.44 9.93
C ALA A 68 16.74 -7.05 8.54
N PRO A 69 17.97 -7.42 8.09
CA PRO A 69 18.16 -8.05 6.79
C PRO A 69 17.39 -9.36 6.63
N ASP A 70 17.54 -10.29 7.57
CA ASP A 70 16.91 -11.61 7.51
C ASP A 70 15.38 -11.51 7.54
N ILE A 71 14.88 -10.62 8.40
CA ILE A 71 13.46 -10.35 8.54
C ILE A 71 12.91 -9.73 7.25
N VAL A 72 13.56 -8.72 6.68
CA VAL A 72 13.13 -8.15 5.40
C VAL A 72 13.13 -9.20 4.30
N GLN A 73 14.18 -10.02 4.17
CA GLN A 73 14.24 -11.05 3.14
C GLN A 73 13.13 -12.10 3.26
N ARG A 74 12.72 -12.42 4.50
CA ARG A 74 11.58 -13.30 4.76
C ARG A 74 10.27 -12.62 4.37
N TYR A 75 10.00 -11.46 4.97
CA TYR A 75 8.73 -10.78 4.82
C TYR A 75 8.53 -10.12 3.46
N SER A 76 9.58 -9.85 2.68
CA SER A 76 9.47 -9.25 1.35
C SER A 76 8.95 -10.22 0.30
N LYS A 77 9.06 -11.54 0.57
CA LYS A 77 8.70 -12.62 -0.35
C LYS A 77 7.33 -13.23 -0.06
N LEU A 78 6.58 -12.70 0.93
CA LEU A 78 5.25 -13.22 1.23
C LEU A 78 4.39 -13.17 -0.02
N SER A 79 3.88 -14.34 -0.41
CA SER A 79 3.07 -14.51 -1.60
C SER A 79 1.68 -13.93 -1.38
N ASN A 80 1.14 -13.39 -2.46
CA ASN A 80 -0.28 -13.10 -2.53
C ASN A 80 -1.06 -14.41 -2.63
N CYS A 81 -1.81 -14.76 -1.58
CA CYS A 81 -2.52 -16.03 -1.45
C CYS A 81 -3.47 -16.32 -2.61
N LEU A 82 -3.97 -15.28 -3.29
CA LEU A 82 -4.85 -15.45 -4.43
C LEU A 82 -4.17 -16.10 -5.64
N TYR A 83 -2.87 -15.90 -5.87
CA TYR A 83 -2.19 -16.53 -7.00
C TYR A 83 -1.94 -18.03 -6.81
N GLU A 84 -2.08 -18.52 -5.58
CA GLU A 84 -1.83 -19.93 -5.24
C GLU A 84 -3.13 -20.74 -5.10
N ASP A 85 -4.30 -20.08 -5.19
CA ASP A 85 -5.61 -20.73 -5.22
C ASP A 85 -5.98 -21.16 -6.66
N PRO A 86 -6.17 -22.46 -6.95
CA PRO A 86 -6.62 -22.92 -8.26
C PRO A 86 -8.03 -22.43 -8.64
N GLU A 87 -8.83 -21.95 -7.68
CA GLU A 87 -10.10 -21.24 -7.94
C GLU A 87 -9.91 -19.73 -8.13
N TYR A 88 -8.69 -19.22 -8.30
CA TYR A 88 -8.40 -17.78 -8.46
C TYR A 88 -9.26 -17.09 -9.52
N GLU A 89 -9.53 -17.73 -10.65
CA GLU A 89 -10.39 -17.18 -11.70
C GLU A 89 -11.83 -16.94 -11.21
N ARG A 90 -12.28 -17.66 -10.18
CA ARG A 90 -13.60 -17.51 -9.54
C ARG A 90 -13.65 -16.33 -8.57
N TYR A 91 -12.52 -16.01 -7.95
CA TYR A 91 -12.34 -14.85 -7.06
C TYR A 91 -11.81 -13.61 -7.77
N TRP A 92 -11.69 -13.65 -9.10
CA TRP A 92 -11.53 -12.42 -9.87
C TRP A 92 -12.58 -11.44 -9.39
N PRO A 93 -12.19 -10.22 -8.97
CA PRO A 93 -13.15 -9.22 -8.61
C PRO A 93 -14.10 -9.12 -9.80
N LYS A 94 -15.35 -9.56 -9.63
CA LYS A 94 -16.38 -9.52 -10.67
C LYS A 94 -16.63 -8.05 -10.98
N TYR A 95 -15.79 -7.48 -11.83
CA TYR A 95 -15.75 -6.11 -12.33
C TYR A 95 -16.48 -5.06 -11.48
N SER A 96 -16.28 -5.05 -10.15
CA SER A 96 -16.69 -3.89 -9.37
C SER A 96 -15.68 -2.82 -9.73
N ARG A 97 -16.17 -1.69 -10.25
CA ARG A 97 -15.31 -0.59 -10.69
C ARG A 97 -14.42 -0.07 -9.56
N ALA A 98 -14.86 -0.21 -8.31
CA ALA A 98 -14.07 0.05 -7.12
C ALA A 98 -12.86 -0.89 -7.01
N ASN A 99 -12.99 -2.19 -7.29
CA ASN A 99 -11.85 -3.12 -7.20
C ASN A 99 -10.77 -2.85 -8.27
N LEU A 100 -11.16 -2.33 -9.44
CA LEU A 100 -10.20 -1.93 -10.48
C LEU A 100 -9.25 -0.82 -10.02
N MET A 101 -9.67 0.04 -9.09
CA MET A 101 -8.81 1.12 -8.57
C MET A 101 -7.67 0.57 -7.69
N PHE A 102 -7.90 -0.57 -7.05
CA PHE A 102 -6.90 -1.27 -6.24
C PHE A 102 -6.17 -2.35 -7.04
N TRP A 103 -6.40 -2.44 -8.35
CA TRP A 103 -5.79 -3.45 -9.21
C TRP A 103 -4.27 -3.53 -9.08
N PRO A 104 -3.50 -2.42 -9.05
CA PRO A 104 -2.05 -2.49 -8.87
C PRO A 104 -1.64 -3.19 -7.57
N ILE A 105 -2.43 -3.01 -6.50
CA ILE A 105 -2.20 -3.65 -5.20
C ILE A 105 -2.61 -5.12 -5.28
N TYR A 106 -3.79 -5.43 -5.85
CA TYR A 106 -4.24 -6.82 -6.07
C TYR A 106 -3.26 -7.64 -6.91
N SER A 107 -2.65 -7.03 -7.93
CA SER A 107 -1.67 -7.68 -8.81
C SER A 107 -0.27 -7.80 -8.21
N ALA A 108 -0.03 -7.22 -7.02
CA ALA A 108 1.27 -7.32 -6.38
C ALA A 108 1.51 -8.78 -5.96
N ARG A 109 2.53 -9.39 -6.56
CA ARG A 109 2.90 -10.79 -6.31
C ARG A 109 3.45 -11.00 -4.92
N THR A 110 4.22 -10.02 -4.45
CA THR A 110 4.86 -10.03 -3.15
C THR A 110 4.36 -8.90 -2.27
N SER A 111 4.47 -9.08 -0.96
CA SER A 111 4.21 -8.03 0.03
C SER A 111 5.10 -6.79 -0.17
N LEU A 112 6.35 -6.96 -0.62
CA LEU A 112 7.23 -5.83 -0.94
C LEU A 112 6.72 -5.05 -2.15
N ASP A 113 6.28 -5.74 -3.20
CA ASP A 113 5.66 -5.10 -4.35
C ASP A 113 4.38 -4.38 -3.96
N ALA A 114 3.58 -4.95 -3.06
CA ALA A 114 2.37 -4.32 -2.55
C ALA A 114 2.69 -3.02 -1.81
N LEU A 115 3.69 -3.04 -0.93
CA LEU A 115 4.12 -1.86 -0.17
C LEU A 115 4.72 -0.79 -1.08
N LYS A 116 5.52 -1.20 -2.07
CA LYS A 116 6.08 -0.31 -3.10
C LYS A 116 4.98 0.35 -3.93
N THR A 117 4.02 -0.43 -4.40
CA THR A 117 2.83 0.07 -5.11
C THR A 117 2.05 1.04 -4.23
N MET A 118 1.85 0.74 -2.95
CA MET A 118 1.18 1.64 -2.01
C MET A 118 1.90 2.97 -1.85
N ILE A 119 3.23 2.98 -1.82
CA ILE A 119 4.03 4.22 -1.75
C ILE A 119 3.90 5.00 -3.07
N ILE A 120 4.13 4.36 -4.22
CA ILE A 120 4.10 5.04 -5.52
C ILE A 120 2.70 5.57 -5.85
N ALA A 121 1.67 4.77 -5.58
CA ALA A 121 0.28 5.11 -5.82
C ALA A 121 -0.34 5.91 -4.66
N ALA A 122 0.44 6.32 -3.65
CA ALA A 122 -0.07 7.08 -2.52
C ALA A 122 -0.65 8.45 -2.89
N ASP A 123 -0.49 8.92 -4.13
CA ASP A 123 -1.18 10.11 -4.64
C ASP A 123 -2.40 9.76 -5.51
N ARG A 124 -2.44 8.54 -6.09
CA ARG A 124 -3.49 8.08 -7.03
C ARG A 124 -4.61 7.30 -6.33
N CYS A 125 -4.28 6.39 -5.42
CA CYS A 125 -5.08 6.19 -4.21
C CYS A 125 -5.34 7.59 -3.62
N TRP A 126 -6.34 7.96 -2.83
CA TRP A 126 -6.54 9.38 -2.40
C TRP A 126 -7.04 10.37 -3.46
N ASN A 127 -6.68 10.27 -4.75
CA ASN A 127 -7.03 11.29 -5.75
C ASN A 127 -7.35 10.73 -7.15
N PHE A 128 -8.04 9.58 -7.22
CA PHE A 128 -8.45 8.96 -8.48
C PHE A 128 -9.29 9.87 -9.41
N CYS A 129 -9.93 10.91 -8.87
CA CYS A 129 -10.73 11.87 -9.65
C CYS A 129 -9.90 13.00 -10.28
N ARG A 130 -8.57 13.06 -10.06
CA ARG A 130 -7.76 14.21 -10.48
C ARG A 130 -7.05 14.03 -11.83
N ASP A 131 -6.70 12.80 -12.19
CA ASP A 131 -5.88 12.47 -13.37
C ASP A 131 -6.66 11.68 -14.43
N THR A 132 -7.86 12.12 -14.82
CA THR A 132 -8.33 11.75 -16.16
C THR A 132 -7.55 12.60 -17.16
N PRO A 133 -6.80 12.01 -18.11
CA PRO A 133 -6.07 12.77 -19.12
C PRO A 133 -7.01 13.72 -19.87
N ASP A 134 -6.47 14.86 -20.30
CA ASP A 134 -7.18 15.77 -21.20
C ASP A 134 -7.67 14.94 -22.40
N PRO A 135 -8.97 14.94 -22.75
CA PRO A 135 -9.53 14.19 -23.89
C PRO A 135 -8.86 14.46 -25.25
N ARG A 136 -7.87 15.35 -25.31
CA ARG A 136 -7.06 15.69 -26.47
C ARG A 136 -5.87 14.75 -26.71
N GLU A 137 -5.50 13.90 -25.75
CA GLU A 137 -4.45 12.90 -25.93
C GLU A 137 -5.04 11.54 -26.33
N GLU A 138 -5.12 11.33 -27.64
CA GLU A 138 -5.77 10.20 -28.29
C GLU A 138 -4.96 8.88 -28.22
N GLY A 139 -5.64 7.76 -27.94
CA GLY A 139 -5.09 6.44 -28.23
C GLY A 139 -6.00 5.24 -27.93
N GLU A 140 -6.66 5.21 -26.77
CA GLU A 140 -7.44 4.03 -26.32
C GLU A 140 -8.88 4.40 -25.95
N LYS A 141 -9.80 4.25 -26.90
CA LYS A 141 -11.13 4.90 -26.90
C LYS A 141 -12.26 4.17 -26.15
N THR A 142 -12.06 3.03 -25.49
CA THR A 142 -13.18 2.29 -24.84
C THR A 142 -13.05 2.11 -23.32
N GLY A 143 -11.84 1.92 -22.78
CA GLY A 143 -11.63 1.80 -21.32
C GLY A 143 -11.58 3.15 -20.59
N LEU A 144 -10.86 4.13 -21.16
CA LEU A 144 -10.61 5.45 -20.55
C LEU A 144 -11.83 6.38 -20.57
N ALA A 145 -12.69 6.28 -21.59
CA ALA A 145 -13.92 7.07 -21.65
C ALA A 145 -14.93 6.69 -20.55
N ALA A 146 -14.98 5.40 -20.19
CA ALA A 146 -15.79 4.90 -19.08
C ALA A 146 -15.26 5.38 -17.71
N LEU A 147 -13.94 5.47 -17.55
CA LEU A 147 -13.28 6.05 -16.37
C LEU A 147 -13.50 7.56 -16.26
N LYS A 148 -13.54 8.28 -17.38
CA LYS A 148 -13.85 9.72 -17.40
C LYS A 148 -15.30 10.03 -17.01
N ALA A 149 -16.26 9.26 -17.52
CA ALA A 149 -17.66 9.38 -17.11
C ALA A 149 -17.90 9.04 -15.62
N LEU A 150 -16.95 8.35 -14.98
CA LEU A 150 -16.91 8.13 -13.54
C LEU A 150 -16.26 9.32 -12.81
N GLY A 151 -15.22 9.93 -13.36
CA GLY A 151 -14.62 11.16 -12.81
C GLY A 151 -15.57 12.37 -12.78
N ASP A 152 -16.56 12.42 -13.69
CA ASP A 152 -17.63 13.42 -13.67
C ASP A 152 -18.66 13.18 -12.53
N ARG A 153 -18.70 11.96 -11.95
CA ARG A 153 -19.40 11.70 -10.69
C ARG A 153 -18.47 12.14 -9.56
N ARG A 154 -18.56 13.42 -9.21
CA ARG A 154 -17.80 14.01 -8.10
C ARG A 154 -18.30 13.46 -6.77
N GLU A 155 -17.91 12.25 -6.45
CA GLU A 155 -17.91 11.80 -5.07
C GLU A 155 -16.65 12.37 -4.42
N ALA A 156 -16.86 13.31 -3.51
CA ALA A 156 -15.78 13.82 -2.69
C ALA A 156 -15.48 12.78 -1.61
N PHE A 157 -14.34 12.10 -1.71
CA PHE A 157 -13.82 11.33 -0.59
C PHE A 157 -13.60 12.30 0.58
N ARG A 158 -14.28 12.06 1.69
CA ARG A 158 -14.13 12.89 2.89
C ARG A 158 -12.86 12.51 3.64
N ALA A 159 -12.60 11.21 3.73
CA ALA A 159 -11.38 10.66 4.28
C ALA A 159 -11.12 9.26 3.70
N ARG A 160 -9.85 8.91 3.54
CA ARG A 160 -9.40 7.55 3.29
C ARG A 160 -8.52 7.13 4.45
N ARG A 161 -8.69 5.91 4.93
CA ARG A 161 -7.84 5.33 5.98
C ARG A 161 -7.20 4.08 5.42
N ALA A 162 -5.97 4.21 4.98
CA ALA A 162 -5.14 3.05 4.67
C ALA A 162 -4.33 2.64 5.90
N VAL A 163 -4.36 1.36 6.23
CA VAL A 163 -3.57 0.72 7.28
C VAL A 163 -2.88 -0.49 6.67
N VAL A 164 -1.55 -0.45 6.61
CA VAL A 164 -0.76 -1.65 6.37
C VAL A 164 -0.46 -2.25 7.73
N THR A 165 -0.74 -3.53 7.93
CA THR A 165 -0.46 -4.26 9.17
C THR A 165 0.47 -5.41 8.87
N LEU A 166 1.52 -5.58 9.67
CA LEU A 166 2.32 -6.79 9.66
C LEU A 166 2.00 -7.63 10.90
N ASP A 167 1.59 -8.87 10.66
CA ASP A 167 1.41 -9.90 11.66
C ASP A 167 2.62 -10.83 11.67
N LYS A 168 3.35 -10.82 12.79
CA LYS A 168 4.58 -11.60 12.94
C LYS A 168 4.33 -13.05 13.32
N VAL A 169 3.16 -13.34 13.90
CA VAL A 169 2.79 -14.68 14.35
C VAL A 169 2.39 -15.51 13.15
N TYR A 170 1.47 -14.97 12.33
CA TYR A 170 0.99 -15.64 11.12
C TYR A 170 1.81 -15.34 9.87
N HIS A 171 3.02 -14.77 10.03
CA HIS A 171 3.91 -14.37 8.95
C HIS A 171 3.18 -13.72 7.76
N SER A 172 2.42 -12.66 8.04
CA SER A 172 1.54 -12.05 7.04
C SER A 172 1.58 -10.54 7.05
N LEU A 173 1.40 -9.93 5.89
CA LEU A 173 1.18 -8.51 5.69
C LEU A 173 -0.24 -8.32 5.16
N SER A 174 -1.04 -7.47 5.80
CA SER A 174 -2.37 -7.10 5.33
C SER A 174 -2.44 -5.61 5.03
N ILE A 175 -3.17 -5.25 3.99
CA ILE A 175 -3.48 -3.86 3.66
C ILE A 175 -4.99 -3.70 3.75
N VAL A 176 -5.44 -2.80 4.61
CA VAL A 176 -6.84 -2.41 4.73
C VAL A 176 -6.97 -0.95 4.30
N ILE A 177 -7.90 -0.65 3.41
CA ILE A 177 -8.21 0.72 2.98
C ILE A 177 -9.71 0.94 3.18
N ASP A 178 -10.04 1.77 4.17
CA ASP A 178 -11.39 2.21 4.45
C ASP A 178 -11.62 3.58 3.82
N ASP A 179 -12.52 3.64 2.84
CA ASP A 179 -12.95 4.89 2.24
C ASP A 179 -14.20 5.43 2.95
N VAL A 180 -14.10 6.64 3.49
CA VAL A 180 -15.22 7.39 4.07
C VAL A 180 -15.70 8.40 3.04
N TYR A 181 -16.88 8.12 2.50
CA TYR A 181 -17.53 8.93 1.48
C TYR A 181 -18.43 9.98 2.13
N GLU A 182 -18.46 11.18 1.57
CA GLU A 182 -19.53 12.14 1.83
C GLU A 182 -20.29 12.35 0.51
N HIS A 183 -21.48 11.76 0.43
CA HIS A 183 -22.37 11.91 -0.71
C HIS A 183 -22.84 13.37 -0.81
N LYS A 184 -22.09 14.19 -1.55
CA LYS A 184 -22.48 15.58 -1.85
C LYS A 184 -23.45 15.58 -3.03
N TRP A 185 -24.71 15.30 -2.74
CA TRP A 185 -25.88 15.56 -3.59
C TRP A 185 -25.73 15.13 -5.06
N SER A 186 -26.13 13.92 -5.38
CA SER A 186 -26.47 13.57 -6.76
C SER A 186 -27.82 14.20 -7.13
N HIS A 187 -27.83 15.19 -8.02
CA HIS A 187 -29.06 15.75 -8.61
C HIS A 187 -29.77 14.78 -9.59
N LYS A 188 -29.76 13.47 -9.33
CA LYS A 188 -30.52 12.51 -10.13
C LYS A 188 -31.89 12.27 -9.49
N PRO A 189 -33.00 12.40 -10.24
CA PRO A 189 -34.35 12.15 -9.74
C PRO A 189 -34.68 10.66 -9.46
N TYR A 190 -33.68 9.77 -9.44
CA TYR A 190 -33.84 8.31 -9.36
C TYR A 190 -33.00 7.66 -8.25
N TYR A 191 -32.71 8.37 -7.16
CA TYR A 191 -32.11 7.74 -5.98
C TYR A 191 -33.20 7.04 -5.16
N SER A 192 -33.36 5.72 -5.36
CA SER A 192 -34.09 4.86 -4.41
C SER A 192 -33.07 4.12 -3.53
N ALA A 193 -33.42 3.88 -2.25
CA ALA A 193 -32.60 3.13 -1.30
C ALA A 193 -32.27 1.70 -1.77
N ASP A 194 -33.02 1.16 -2.74
CA ASP A 194 -32.76 -0.16 -3.33
C ASP A 194 -31.56 -0.17 -4.30
N HIS A 195 -31.18 0.99 -4.86
CA HIS A 195 -30.00 1.13 -5.73
C HIS A 195 -28.71 1.38 -4.95
N ASP A 196 -28.81 1.64 -3.64
CA ASP A 196 -27.68 1.86 -2.73
C ASP A 196 -26.86 0.57 -2.51
N ARG A 197 -27.49 -0.60 -2.70
CA ARG A 197 -26.81 -1.91 -2.64
C ARG A 197 -25.83 -2.14 -3.79
N ASP A 198 -26.06 -1.46 -4.93
CA ASP A 198 -25.20 -1.49 -6.11
C ASP A 198 -24.37 -0.22 -6.25
N ASP A 199 -24.48 0.73 -5.30
CA ASP A 199 -23.60 1.88 -5.26
C ASP A 199 -22.21 1.40 -4.85
N ILE A 200 -21.36 1.27 -5.86
CA ILE A 200 -19.97 0.81 -5.81
C ILE A 200 -19.10 1.56 -4.78
N PHE A 201 -19.64 2.62 -4.16
CA PHE A 201 -18.98 3.48 -3.18
C PHE A 201 -19.70 3.54 -1.81
N ALA A 202 -20.83 2.85 -1.59
CA ALA A 202 -21.60 2.99 -0.35
C ALA A 202 -20.84 2.56 0.93
N ALA A 203 -19.91 1.60 0.83
CA ALA A 203 -18.91 1.26 1.86
C ALA A 203 -18.00 0.13 1.33
N SER A 204 -16.96 0.46 0.57
CA SER A 204 -15.98 -0.53 0.13
C SER A 204 -14.72 -0.44 0.99
N THR A 205 -14.64 -1.27 2.03
CA THR A 205 -13.35 -1.58 2.68
C THR A 205 -12.58 -2.53 1.76
N PHE A 206 -11.49 -2.06 1.18
CA PHE A 206 -10.53 -2.97 0.54
C PHE A 206 -9.72 -3.65 1.64
N SER A 207 -9.62 -4.97 1.59
CA SER A 207 -8.77 -5.75 2.48
C SER A 207 -8.07 -6.83 1.67
N HIS A 208 -6.75 -6.88 1.77
CA HIS A 208 -5.94 -7.89 1.10
C HIS A 208 -4.78 -8.36 1.97
N ARG A 209 -4.38 -9.63 1.85
CA ARG A 209 -3.35 -10.27 2.67
C ARG A 209 -2.31 -10.99 1.80
N TRP A 210 -1.05 -10.81 2.15
CA TRP A 210 0.10 -11.59 1.70
C TRP A 210 0.56 -12.40 2.90
N ALA A 211 0.77 -13.70 2.73
CA ALA A 211 1.16 -14.57 3.82
C ALA A 211 2.17 -15.61 3.32
N GLU A 212 2.89 -16.20 4.26
CA GLU A 212 3.64 -17.41 3.97
C GLU A 212 2.61 -18.53 3.70
N PHE A 213 2.74 -19.21 2.57
CA PHE A 213 1.80 -20.25 2.20
C PHE A 213 2.06 -21.49 3.06
N ASN A 214 1.39 -21.57 4.20
CA ASN A 214 1.36 -22.77 5.01
C ASN A 214 -0.02 -23.42 4.81
N ARG A 215 -0.07 -24.54 4.09
CA ARG A 215 -1.32 -25.22 3.70
C ARG A 215 -2.08 -25.82 4.89
N TYR A 216 -1.55 -25.71 6.12
CA TYR A 216 -1.95 -26.52 7.28
C TYR A 216 -1.72 -25.83 8.64
N ASP A 217 -2.22 -24.61 8.85
CA ASP A 217 -2.30 -24.05 10.21
C ASP A 217 -3.78 -23.88 10.60
N GLU A 218 -4.45 -25.01 10.88
CA GLU A 218 -5.79 -25.10 11.50
C GLU A 218 -5.72 -25.38 13.02
N ASP A 219 -4.55 -25.23 13.66
CA ASP A 219 -4.45 -25.43 15.11
C ASP A 219 -4.85 -24.13 15.86
N GLU A 220 -6.13 -24.09 16.23
CA GLU A 220 -6.90 -22.92 16.68
C GLU A 220 -6.86 -22.63 18.20
N ASP A 221 -5.90 -23.15 18.97
CA ASP A 221 -5.99 -23.14 20.46
C ASP A 221 -4.97 -22.25 21.21
N ASP A 222 -4.00 -21.61 20.54
CA ASP A 222 -3.08 -20.69 21.22
C ASP A 222 -3.58 -19.24 21.19
N PRO A 223 -3.69 -18.53 22.34
CA PRO A 223 -4.04 -17.12 22.35
C PRO A 223 -2.95 -16.33 21.62
N PRO A 224 -3.24 -15.65 20.49
CA PRO A 224 -2.20 -15.04 19.70
C PRO A 224 -1.63 -13.84 20.46
N LEU A 225 -0.32 -13.82 20.68
CA LEU A 225 0.39 -12.62 21.09
C LEU A 225 0.48 -11.68 19.88
N PHE A 226 -0.53 -10.83 19.69
CA PHE A 226 -0.61 -9.89 18.57
C PHE A 226 0.41 -8.75 18.72
N ALA A 227 1.58 -8.89 18.12
CA ALA A 227 2.48 -7.77 17.86
C ALA A 227 2.20 -7.16 16.48
N THR A 228 1.02 -6.56 16.30
CA THR A 228 0.65 -5.91 15.04
C THR A 228 1.33 -4.56 14.91
N ALA A 229 1.94 -4.32 13.75
CA ALA A 229 2.55 -3.05 13.43
C ALA A 229 1.92 -2.44 12.20
N GLY A 230 1.49 -1.18 12.29
CA GLY A 230 0.93 -0.50 11.12
C GLY A 230 1.36 0.92 10.87
N VAL A 231 1.16 1.32 9.61
CA VAL A 231 1.49 2.63 9.05
C VAL A 231 0.27 3.21 8.35
N SER A 232 0.06 4.51 8.53
CA SER A 232 -1.08 5.22 7.96
C SER A 232 -0.87 5.56 6.49
N GLY A 233 -1.96 5.68 5.75
CA GLY A 233 -1.97 6.24 4.42
C GLY A 233 -1.30 7.60 4.24
N LEU A 234 -1.52 8.53 5.18
CA LEU A 234 -0.88 9.84 5.18
C LEU A 234 0.65 9.74 5.29
N SER A 235 1.15 8.77 6.04
CA SER A 235 2.58 8.49 6.15
C SER A 235 3.16 8.03 4.81
N LEU A 236 2.45 7.14 4.11
CA LEU A 236 2.84 6.66 2.77
C LEU A 236 2.84 7.81 1.74
N TYR A 237 1.84 8.68 1.78
CA TYR A 237 1.78 9.90 0.95
C TYR A 237 2.99 10.80 1.18
N LYS A 238 3.32 11.08 2.44
CA LYS A 238 4.50 11.90 2.78
C LYS A 238 5.81 11.27 2.30
N ILE A 239 5.93 9.94 2.35
CA ILE A 239 7.09 9.22 1.82
C ILE A 239 7.17 9.41 0.29
N ASN A 240 6.05 9.30 -0.42
CA ASN A 240 6.00 9.52 -1.86
C ASN A 240 6.42 10.96 -2.23
N GLN A 241 5.86 11.97 -1.56
CA GLN A 241 6.22 13.37 -1.76
C GLN A 241 7.72 13.62 -1.52
N LEU A 242 8.29 13.01 -0.48
CA LEU A 242 9.71 13.08 -0.19
C LEU A 242 10.54 12.53 -1.37
N ILE A 243 10.16 11.38 -1.93
CA ILE A 243 10.87 10.74 -3.06
C ILE A 243 10.77 11.62 -4.32
N GLN A 244 9.60 12.19 -4.61
CA GLN A 244 9.35 12.98 -5.81
C GLN A 244 9.95 14.40 -5.77
N THR A 245 10.34 14.89 -4.60
CA THR A 245 10.90 16.24 -4.46
C THR A 245 12.27 16.33 -5.18
N PRO A 246 12.45 17.28 -6.12
CA PRO A 246 13.64 17.40 -6.97
C PRO A 246 14.94 17.70 -6.22
#